data_AF-A0A2K4I2K5-F1
#
_entry.id   AF-A0A2K4I2K5-F1
#
_cell.length_a   1.000
_cell.length_b   1.000
_cell.length_c   1.000
_cell.angle_alpha   90.00
_cell.angle_beta   90.00
_cell.angle_gamma   90.00
#
_symmetry.space_group_name_H-M   'P 1'
#
loop_
_entity.id
_entity.type
_entity.pdbx_description
1 polymer ?
#
loop_
_entity_poly.entity_id
_entity_poly.type
_entity_poly.pdbx_seq_one_letter_code
_entity_poly.pdbx_strand_id
1 'polypeptide(L)'
;MFHRNRLVPELMVTHLEESLAFWVACLGFSIAYQRPEDGFAYLDLNGAQVMLEQVDPHAGQWLTAALSKPFGRGINLQIDVEAVAPVIHRLEQAGFALFRACKDTWYRADNVEVGQREFIVQDPDGYLIRLVERLGERQVSSI
;
A
#
# COMPACT_ATOMS: atom_id res chain seq x y z
N MET A 1 1.15 -17.96 15.95
CA MET A 1 2.51 -17.64 15.50
C MET A 1 2.38 -16.62 14.38
N PHE A 2 3.06 -15.48 14.47
CA PHE A 2 2.99 -14.46 13.42
C PHE A 2 3.61 -14.99 12.13
N HIS A 3 2.82 -15.09 11.06
CA HIS A 3 3.31 -15.53 9.75
C HIS A 3 3.99 -14.35 9.06
N ARG A 4 5.22 -14.52 8.62
CA ARG A 4 5.98 -13.45 7.94
C ARG A 4 6.02 -13.72 6.45
N ASN A 5 5.68 -12.70 5.67
CA ASN A 5 5.84 -12.75 4.23
C ASN A 5 7.31 -12.84 3.83
N ARG A 6 7.55 -13.45 2.67
CA ARG A 6 8.89 -13.55 2.09
C ARG A 6 9.41 -12.22 1.53
N LEU A 7 8.50 -11.29 1.22
CA LEU A 7 8.80 -9.94 0.79
C LEU A 7 7.95 -8.97 1.63
N VAL A 8 8.61 -8.04 2.30
CA VAL A 8 7.97 -7.01 3.11
C VAL A 8 8.68 -5.70 2.81
N PRO A 9 8.05 -4.74 2.11
CA PRO A 9 8.63 -3.43 1.93
C PRO A 9 8.68 -2.69 3.28
N GLU A 10 9.77 -1.98 3.49
CA GLU A 10 9.93 -1.02 4.59
C GLU A 10 9.91 0.39 4.00
N LEU A 11 9.00 1.22 4.50
CA LEU A 11 8.77 2.57 4.01
C LEU A 11 9.20 3.57 5.07
N MET A 12 10.12 4.44 4.66
CA MET A 12 10.53 5.59 5.45
C MET A 12 9.42 6.63 5.42
N VAL A 13 8.96 7.11 6.57
CA VAL A 13 7.85 8.07 6.69
C VAL A 13 8.25 9.30 7.49
N THR A 14 7.69 10.47 7.18
CA THR A 14 8.05 11.69 7.93
C THR A 14 7.39 11.76 9.31
N HIS A 15 6.15 11.28 9.42
CA HIS A 15 5.37 11.31 10.66
C HIS A 15 4.62 9.99 10.81
N LEU A 16 5.10 9.11 11.71
CA LEU A 16 4.53 7.79 11.86
C LEU A 16 3.05 7.83 12.26
N GLU A 17 2.64 8.78 13.08
CA GLU A 17 1.24 8.93 13.50
C GLU A 17 0.31 9.23 12.30
N GLU A 18 0.71 10.16 11.43
CA GLU A 18 -0.05 10.50 10.21
C GLU A 18 -0.10 9.31 9.24
N SER A 19 1.02 8.60 9.08
CA SER A 19 1.06 7.38 8.28
C SER A 19 0.16 6.31 8.88
N LEU A 20 0.19 6.06 10.19
CA LEU A 20 -0.70 5.08 10.84
C LEU A 20 -2.18 5.46 10.67
N ALA A 21 -2.54 6.75 10.76
CA ALA A 21 -3.90 7.19 10.48
C ALA A 21 -4.34 6.85 9.04
N PHE A 22 -3.45 7.01 8.06
CA PHE A 22 -3.72 6.61 6.68
C PHE A 22 -3.78 5.08 6.52
N TRP A 23 -2.72 4.36 6.90
CA TRP A 23 -2.57 2.93 6.64
C TRP A 23 -3.57 2.09 7.45
N VAL A 24 -3.79 2.42 8.73
CA VAL A 24 -4.72 1.67 9.61
C VAL A 24 -6.15 2.15 9.41
N ALA A 25 -6.42 3.44 9.64
CA ALA A 25 -7.81 3.91 9.64
C ALA A 25 -8.42 4.01 8.23
N CYS A 26 -7.63 4.39 7.21
CA CYS A 26 -8.15 4.50 5.85
C CYS A 26 -8.03 3.19 5.08
N LEU A 27 -6.84 2.61 4.99
CA LEU A 27 -6.63 1.39 4.20
C LEU A 27 -7.10 0.10 4.90
N GLY A 28 -7.22 0.12 6.23
CA GLY A 28 -7.73 -1.01 7.02
C GLY A 28 -6.67 -1.98 7.53
N PHE A 29 -5.39 -1.60 7.48
CA PHE A 29 -4.33 -2.41 8.09
C PHE A 29 -4.52 -2.52 9.60
N SER A 30 -3.99 -3.59 10.18
CA SER A 30 -3.80 -3.74 11.62
C SER A 30 -2.32 -3.61 11.98
N ILE A 31 -2.03 -3.11 13.17
CA ILE A 31 -0.68 -3.11 13.71
C ILE A 31 -0.39 -4.51 14.25
N ALA A 32 0.52 -5.23 13.62
CA ALA A 32 0.96 -6.54 14.09
C ALA A 32 1.85 -6.41 15.34
N TYR A 33 2.77 -5.46 15.32
CA TYR A 33 3.56 -4.99 16.48
C TYR A 33 4.22 -3.65 16.15
N GLN A 34 4.68 -2.94 17.17
CA GLN A 34 5.34 -1.65 17.04
C GLN A 34 6.47 -1.50 18.05
N ARG A 35 7.43 -0.62 17.73
CA ARG A 35 8.47 -0.14 18.64
C ARG A 35 8.39 1.39 18.65
N PRO A 36 7.53 1.97 19.49
CA PRO A 36 7.32 3.42 19.51
C PRO A 36 8.61 4.20 19.80
N GLU A 37 9.50 3.62 20.61
CA GLU A 37 10.83 4.15 20.93
C GLU A 37 11.74 4.29 19.69
N ASP A 38 11.52 3.48 18.66
CA ASP A 38 12.27 3.49 17.41
C ASP A 38 11.50 4.19 16.28
N GLY A 39 10.28 4.70 16.54
CA GLY A 39 9.41 5.23 15.49
C GLY A 39 9.03 4.17 14.44
N PHE A 40 8.83 2.92 14.86
CA PHE A 40 8.59 1.79 13.96
C PHE A 40 7.23 1.12 14.17
N ALA A 41 6.59 0.72 13.08
CA ALA A 41 5.39 -0.13 13.08
C ALA A 41 5.45 -1.22 12.00
N TYR A 42 5.03 -2.43 12.35
CA TYR A 42 4.81 -3.53 11.41
C TYR A 42 3.32 -3.72 11.21
N LEU A 43 2.86 -3.63 9.96
CA LEU A 43 1.45 -3.68 9.60
C LEU A 43 1.09 -4.97 8.86
N ASP A 44 -0.15 -5.42 9.05
CA ASP A 44 -0.74 -6.55 8.33
C ASP A 44 -2.17 -6.24 7.86
N LEU A 45 -2.47 -6.58 6.60
CA LEU A 45 -3.79 -6.60 6.02
C LEU A 45 -4.01 -7.95 5.34
N ASN A 46 -4.63 -8.90 6.06
CA ASN A 46 -4.92 -10.25 5.56
C ASN A 46 -3.68 -10.95 4.96
N GLY A 47 -2.52 -10.78 5.60
CA GLY A 47 -1.26 -11.32 5.14
C GLY A 47 -0.51 -10.44 4.13
N ALA A 48 -1.04 -9.30 3.67
CA ALA A 48 -0.23 -8.27 3.02
C ALA A 48 0.49 -7.45 4.10
N GLN A 49 1.82 -7.39 4.04
CA GLN A 49 2.64 -6.86 5.14
C GLN A 49 3.53 -5.71 4.67
N VAL A 50 3.61 -4.66 5.49
CA VAL A 50 4.41 -3.46 5.25
C VAL A 50 5.02 -3.00 6.58
N MET A 51 6.27 -2.55 6.56
CA MET A 51 6.89 -1.87 7.70
C MET A 51 6.92 -0.37 7.46
N LEU A 52 6.65 0.41 8.50
CA LEU A 52 6.81 1.86 8.50
C LEU A 52 7.88 2.21 9.52
N GLU A 53 8.85 3.03 9.10
CA GLU A 53 9.91 3.55 9.96
C GLU A 53 9.97 5.06 9.83
N GLN A 54 9.85 5.79 10.94
CA GLN A 54 9.93 7.25 10.92
C GLN A 54 11.37 7.68 10.64
N VAL A 55 11.55 8.68 9.77
CA VAL A 55 12.86 9.24 9.47
C VAL A 55 13.50 9.83 10.74
N ASP A 56 14.66 9.30 11.11
CA ASP A 56 15.52 9.76 12.19
C ASP A 56 16.99 9.80 11.71
N PRO A 57 17.58 11.02 11.57
CA PRO A 57 18.98 11.20 11.18
C PRO A 57 19.99 10.51 12.11
N HIS A 58 19.60 10.14 13.33
CA HIS A 58 20.48 9.53 14.33
C HIS A 58 20.40 8.00 14.37
N ALA A 59 19.40 7.39 13.72
CA ALA A 59 19.13 5.95 13.80
C ALA A 59 19.95 5.09 12.81
N GLY A 60 20.83 5.69 11.99
CA GLY A 60 21.67 4.96 11.05
C GLY A 60 20.89 4.25 9.93
N GLN A 61 19.77 4.85 9.54
CA GLN A 61 18.79 4.26 8.61
C GLN A 61 19.33 4.07 7.20
N TRP A 62 18.74 3.12 6.46
CA TRP A 62 19.22 2.68 5.16
C TRP A 62 18.85 3.62 4.01
N LEU A 63 19.50 4.77 3.97
CA LEU A 63 19.34 5.74 2.90
C LEU A 63 20.49 5.64 1.89
N THR A 64 20.14 5.38 0.62
CA THR A 64 21.09 5.39 -0.50
C THR A 64 21.29 6.79 -1.08
N ALA A 65 20.36 7.72 -0.79
CA ALA A 65 20.39 9.12 -1.17
C ALA A 65 19.51 9.94 -0.22
N ALA A 66 19.59 11.28 -0.30
CA ALA A 66 18.71 12.15 0.46
C ALA A 66 17.23 11.92 0.09
N LEU A 67 16.36 11.87 1.10
CA LEU A 67 14.92 11.78 0.92
C LEU A 67 14.35 13.09 0.39
N SER A 68 13.54 13.04 -0.67
CA SER A 68 12.77 14.19 -1.13
C SER A 68 11.38 13.76 -1.62
N LYS A 69 10.33 14.42 -1.13
CA LYS A 69 8.95 14.08 -1.48
C LYS A 69 8.66 14.34 -2.98
N PRO A 70 7.76 13.56 -3.62
CA PRO A 70 7.16 12.35 -3.08
C PRO A 70 8.20 11.22 -2.91
N PHE A 71 8.10 10.48 -1.82
CA PHE A 71 8.90 9.28 -1.62
C PHE A 71 8.41 8.15 -2.53
N GLY A 72 9.22 7.10 -2.71
CA GLY A 72 8.84 5.95 -3.55
C GLY A 72 8.74 6.24 -5.05
N ARG A 73 9.43 7.26 -5.56
CA ARG A 73 9.47 7.58 -7.00
C ARG A 73 9.89 6.35 -7.82
N GLY A 74 9.02 5.93 -8.75
CA GLY A 74 9.26 4.80 -9.64
C GLY A 74 8.67 3.46 -9.20
N ILE A 75 8.07 3.39 -8.01
CA ILE A 75 7.40 2.17 -7.52
C ILE A 75 5.91 2.40 -7.26
N ASN A 76 5.14 1.31 -7.24
CA ASN A 76 3.86 1.25 -6.55
C ASN A 76 3.79 -0.08 -5.80
N LEU A 77 3.06 -0.11 -4.69
CA LEU A 77 2.78 -1.33 -3.95
C LEU A 77 1.39 -1.82 -4.33
N GLN A 78 1.34 -2.95 -5.05
CA GLN A 78 0.08 -3.62 -5.30
C GLN A 78 -0.31 -4.45 -4.08
N ILE A 79 -1.52 -4.24 -3.57
CA ILE A 79 -2.07 -4.90 -2.39
C ILE A 79 -3.46 -5.42 -2.73
N ASP A 80 -3.63 -6.73 -2.64
CA ASP A 80 -4.92 -7.36 -2.88
C ASP A 80 -5.82 -7.15 -1.64
N VAL A 81 -7.06 -6.72 -1.88
CA VAL A 81 -8.09 -6.52 -0.87
C VAL A 81 -9.36 -7.26 -1.27
N GLU A 82 -10.18 -7.61 -0.29
CA GLU A 82 -11.45 -8.31 -0.53
C GLU A 82 -12.41 -7.45 -1.37
N ALA A 83 -12.50 -6.15 -1.08
CA ALA A 83 -13.29 -5.21 -1.83
C ALA A 83 -12.68 -3.80 -1.79
N VAL A 84 -12.65 -3.10 -2.93
CA VAL A 84 -12.10 -1.74 -2.97
C VAL A 84 -13.10 -0.68 -2.47
N ALA A 85 -14.40 -0.92 -2.63
CA ALA A 85 -15.43 0.08 -2.34
C ALA A 85 -15.43 0.57 -0.87
N PRO A 86 -15.33 -0.30 0.15
CA PRO A 86 -15.24 0.16 1.53
C PRO A 86 -13.98 0.99 1.81
N VAL A 87 -12.86 0.69 1.13
CA VAL A 87 -11.61 1.44 1.30
C VAL A 87 -11.73 2.84 0.70
N ILE A 88 -12.30 2.94 -0.51
CA ILE A 88 -12.56 4.22 -1.17
C ILE A 88 -13.44 5.10 -0.29
N HIS A 89 -14.50 4.54 0.30
CA HIS A 89 -15.38 5.30 1.19
C HIS A 89 -14.65 5.89 2.40
N ARG A 90 -13.77 5.12 3.06
CA ARG A 90 -12.97 5.62 4.19
C ARG A 90 -11.99 6.70 3.75
N LEU A 91 -11.36 6.54 2.58
CA LEU A 91 -10.46 7.54 2.01
C LEU A 91 -11.18 8.86 1.71
N GLU A 92 -12.37 8.79 1.11
CA GLU A 92 -13.21 9.96 0.84
C GLU A 92 -13.61 10.69 2.13
N GLN A 93 -14.03 9.94 3.17
CA GLN A 93 -14.36 10.52 4.48
C GLN A 93 -13.17 11.19 5.17
N ALA A 94 -11.96 10.65 4.97
CA ALA A 94 -10.72 11.21 5.48
C ALA A 94 -10.12 12.31 4.59
N GLY A 95 -10.75 12.62 3.44
CA GLY A 95 -10.30 13.68 2.53
C GLY A 95 -9.12 13.32 1.63
N PHE A 96 -8.80 12.03 1.46
CA PHE A 96 -7.73 11.58 0.56
C PHE A 96 -8.24 11.47 -0.87
N ALA A 97 -7.60 12.20 -1.79
CA ALA A 97 -7.88 12.10 -3.22
C ALA A 97 -7.24 10.84 -3.83
N LEU A 98 -7.97 10.18 -4.73
CA LEU A 98 -7.40 9.07 -5.51
C LEU A 98 -6.45 9.64 -6.57
N PHE A 99 -5.22 9.11 -6.62
CA PHE A 99 -4.25 9.39 -7.68
C PHE A 99 -4.73 8.84 -9.04
N ARG A 100 -5.38 7.67 -9.02
CA ARG A 100 -6.16 7.13 -10.14
C ARG A 100 -7.51 6.63 -9.64
N ALA A 101 -8.57 7.06 -10.31
CA ALA A 101 -9.93 6.62 -10.03
C ALA A 101 -10.09 5.11 -10.19
N CYS A 102 -11.08 4.56 -9.48
CA CYS A 102 -11.40 3.13 -9.53
C CYS A 102 -11.84 2.70 -10.93
N LYS A 103 -11.27 1.61 -11.43
CA LYS A 103 -11.59 1.06 -12.75
C LYS A 103 -11.42 -0.45 -12.78
N ASP A 104 -12.31 -1.12 -13.50
CA ASP A 104 -12.14 -2.53 -13.88
C ASP A 104 -11.16 -2.60 -15.07
N THR A 105 -10.05 -3.31 -14.88
CA THR A 105 -9.00 -3.49 -15.89
C THR A 105 -8.70 -4.98 -16.08
N TRP A 106 -8.56 -5.38 -17.33
CA TRP A 106 -8.20 -6.74 -17.72
C TRP A 106 -6.80 -6.71 -18.30
N TYR A 107 -5.88 -7.45 -17.67
CA TYR A 107 -4.49 -7.54 -18.11
C TYR A 107 -4.23 -8.90 -18.73
N ARG A 108 -3.72 -8.91 -19.95
CA ARG A 108 -3.27 -10.15 -20.59
C ARG A 108 -2.10 -10.75 -19.81
N ALA A 109 -2.28 -11.97 -19.31
CA ALA A 109 -1.26 -12.84 -18.77
C ALA A 109 -1.24 -14.11 -19.63
N ASP A 110 -0.27 -14.18 -20.54
CA ASP A 110 -0.18 -15.25 -21.53
C ASP A 110 -1.48 -15.42 -22.35
N ASN A 111 -2.19 -16.54 -22.16
CA ASN A 111 -3.41 -16.90 -22.89
C ASN A 111 -4.70 -16.54 -22.11
N VAL A 112 -4.57 -15.97 -20.93
CA VAL A 112 -5.69 -15.48 -20.12
C VAL A 112 -5.62 -13.97 -19.94
N GLU A 113 -6.74 -13.37 -19.59
CA GLU A 113 -6.81 -12.03 -19.04
C GLU A 113 -7.18 -12.14 -17.55
N VAL A 114 -6.38 -11.49 -16.70
CA VAL A 114 -6.65 -11.36 -15.27
C VAL A 114 -7.41 -10.06 -15.05
N GLY A 115 -8.62 -10.19 -14.51
CA GLY A 115 -9.49 -9.07 -14.20
C GLY A 115 -9.21 -8.53 -12.80
N GLN A 116 -9.05 -7.22 -12.70
CA GLN A 116 -8.92 -6.53 -11.44
C GLN A 116 -9.71 -5.24 -11.42
N ARG A 117 -10.44 -5.02 -10.35
CA ARG A 117 -10.99 -3.72 -10.00
C ARG A 117 -9.96 -3.02 -9.13
N GLU A 118 -9.48 -1.87 -9.59
CA GLU A 118 -8.32 -1.24 -8.96
C GLU A 118 -8.43 0.28 -8.90
N PHE A 119 -7.77 0.86 -7.92
CA PHE A 119 -7.50 2.29 -7.84
C PHE A 119 -6.10 2.53 -7.28
N ILE A 120 -5.62 3.77 -7.39
CA ILE A 120 -4.34 4.17 -6.79
C ILE A 120 -4.55 5.39 -5.91
N VAL A 121 -3.94 5.38 -4.73
CA VAL A 121 -3.90 6.51 -3.80
C VAL A 121 -2.45 6.78 -3.40
N GLN A 122 -2.14 8.04 -3.05
CA GLN A 122 -0.86 8.40 -2.44
C GLN A 122 -1.01 8.43 -0.92
N ASP A 123 -0.05 7.84 -0.22
CA ASP A 123 0.08 8.03 1.22
C ASP A 123 0.64 9.43 1.57
N PRO A 124 0.71 9.81 2.86
CA PRO A 124 1.17 11.15 3.28
C PRO A 124 2.60 11.54 2.83
N ASP A 125 3.43 10.56 2.50
CA ASP A 125 4.80 10.76 2.03
C ASP A 125 4.95 10.66 0.50
N GLY A 126 3.89 10.20 -0.18
CA GLY A 126 3.77 10.14 -1.63
C GLY A 126 3.95 8.75 -2.23
N TYR A 127 4.06 7.70 -1.41
CA TYR A 127 4.12 6.33 -1.91
C TYR A 127 2.81 5.98 -2.63
N LEU A 128 2.92 5.38 -3.82
CA LEU A 128 1.75 4.94 -4.58
C LEU A 128 1.28 3.58 -4.09
N ILE A 129 0.05 3.53 -3.58
CA ILE A 129 -0.59 2.31 -3.10
C ILE A 129 -1.69 1.94 -4.09
N ARG A 130 -1.53 0.78 -4.74
CA ARG A 130 -2.47 0.23 -5.73
C ARG A 130 -3.29 -0.88 -5.06
N LEU A 131 -4.54 -0.58 -4.71
CA LEU A 131 -5.42 -1.60 -4.14
C LEU A 131 -6.20 -2.33 -5.22
N VAL A 132 -6.28 -3.65 -5.10
CA VAL A 132 -6.82 -4.55 -6.12
C VAL A 132 -7.85 -5.50 -5.51
N GLU A 133 -9.06 -5.47 -6.05
CA GLU A 133 -10.09 -6.50 -5.89
C GLU A 133 -10.04 -7.42 -7.11
N ARG A 134 -9.91 -8.74 -6.89
CA ARG A 134 -9.77 -9.73 -7.98
C ARG A 134 -11.13 -10.05 -8.58
N LEU A 135 -11.26 -9.89 -9.91
CA LEU A 135 -12.48 -10.20 -10.66
C LEU A 135 -12.46 -11.61 -11.31
N GLY A 136 -11.35 -12.33 -11.17
CA GLY A 136 -11.12 -13.64 -11.78
C GLY A 136 -10.37 -13.58 -13.10
N GLU A 137 -10.44 -14.65 -13.87
CA GLU A 137 -9.73 -14.82 -15.13
C GLU A 137 -10.69 -15.15 -16.28
N ARG A 138 -10.35 -14.73 -17.50
CA ARG A 138 -11.06 -15.12 -18.73
C ARG A 138 -10.07 -15.46 -19.85
N GLN A 139 -10.49 -16.24 -20.84
CA GLN A 139 -9.65 -16.54 -22.01
C GLN A 139 -9.45 -15.29 -22.87
N VAL A 140 -8.26 -15.13 -23.44
CA VAL A 140 -8.03 -14.09 -24.45
C VAL A 140 -8.85 -14.45 -25.68
N SER A 141 -9.80 -13.58 -26.05
CA SER A 141 -10.54 -13.74 -27.30
C SER A 141 -9.55 -13.76 -28.46
N SER A 142 -9.49 -14.89 -29.19
CA SER A 142 -8.78 -14.94 -30.46
C SER A 142 -9.52 -14.01 -31.43
N ILE A 143 -8.80 -13.03 -31.97
CA ILE A 143 -9.30 -12.15 -33.05
C ILE A 143 -9.46 -13.00 -34.31
#